data_AF-A0A8T6RR22-F1
#
_entry.id   AF-A0A8T6RR22-F1
#
_cell.length_a   1.000
_cell.length_b   1.000
_cell.length_c   1.000
_cell.angle_alpha   90.00
_cell.angle_beta   90.00
_cell.angle_gamma   90.00
#
_symmetry.space_group_name_H-M   'P 1'
#
loop_
_entity.id
_entity.type
_entity.pdbx_description
1 polymer ?
#
loop_
_entity_poly.entity_id
_entity_poly.type
_entity_poly.pdbx_seq_one_letter_code
_entity_poly.pdbx_strand_id
1 'polypeptide(L)'
;MTINPNENVEKKIIENETIIPIRLNDKDNIKDELDILVLLHKPKIIIGEYIPFGINQMVNLNNKLGSVQKIKGALLTSVIDEEPVESTFRTDEVCSSVYVEEFDLTNFVKFKAEVHFPEDEGIIQEEKFGVYVHEDGSIIYGCSLLSLNQLDVREHLTSLDHITRVLGDLVEDSSLLIQTILSNFQNNLLEIIYNHHETHRNKFLVLMAEDFRLPQNHAGEMKAANFQDGEDYENELNQVLKEFLKGLDLPEGGLFFLGTEGMILISKEHKKYQKILGTYMTIAGLDLFLSNFFQKIWVLFDSCGEIRDTMLSIVELNAKLISSIQTNLSNVYNEIILLNSILPYLKNSITSLDKRVQDLEALSHMKYFIDFLDMKKYFRILERRSGDIDNLMQALQHEVKGVQEIFNSLSERQMRKLTETTQESIRSLENIAKTSDRQSVTLDIIELILAGSVAFDLVQTIFMEPAGEAIGNAFFMGNYLAGNLAIFAMAGVIWIGIAYGLFKFLKLLEGRMTKFLRVNMKINGNCNIENLIGYLESKDIEVVETKEDVSTSLRNLEWEESGARWGSNTLNFKLIYDEKNKFLENVLVEVINPKKISRNKIIEVVMQELVDLDVVPKREMDELID
;
A
#
# COMPACT_ATOMS: atom_id res chain seq x y z
N MET A 1 15.98 -35.06 50.77
CA MET A 1 16.08 -35.61 49.40
C MET A 1 15.21 -34.75 48.51
N THR A 2 15.74 -33.61 48.10
CA THR A 2 15.11 -32.62 47.23
C THR A 2 15.68 -32.85 45.84
N ILE A 3 14.87 -33.47 44.97
CA ILE A 3 15.23 -33.71 43.58
C ILE A 3 14.89 -32.42 42.82
N ASN A 4 15.92 -31.75 42.31
CA ASN A 4 15.80 -30.55 41.50
C ASN A 4 15.24 -30.94 40.12
N PRO A 5 14.05 -30.47 39.69
CA PRO A 5 13.43 -30.91 38.43
C PRO A 5 14.13 -30.39 37.17
N ASN A 6 14.92 -29.32 37.29
CA ASN A 6 15.44 -28.58 36.13
C ASN A 6 16.71 -29.21 35.51
N GLU A 7 17.48 -30.01 36.25
CA GLU A 7 18.72 -30.62 35.73
C GLU A 7 18.48 -31.83 34.80
N ASN A 8 17.30 -32.46 34.88
CA ASN A 8 16.96 -33.63 34.07
C ASN A 8 16.18 -33.29 32.78
N VAL A 9 15.60 -32.09 32.69
CA VAL A 9 14.93 -31.62 31.48
C VAL A 9 15.97 -31.18 30.44
N GLU A 10 17.03 -30.48 30.87
CA GLU A 10 18.10 -30.01 29.96
C GLU A 10 18.99 -31.13 29.40
N LYS A 11 19.22 -32.20 30.16
CA LYS A 11 20.04 -33.34 29.70
C LYS A 11 19.38 -34.16 28.59
N LYS A 12 18.05 -34.12 28.47
CA LYS A 12 17.29 -34.87 27.45
C LYS A 12 17.00 -34.07 26.17
N ILE A 13 17.41 -32.81 26.08
CA ILE A 13 17.00 -31.89 25.00
C ILE A 13 17.46 -32.35 23.61
N ILE A 14 18.52 -33.17 23.51
CA ILE A 14 19.17 -33.48 22.22
C ILE A 14 19.42 -35.00 22.04
N GLU A 15 18.99 -35.84 22.99
CA GLU A 15 19.46 -37.23 23.06
C GLU A 15 18.74 -38.23 22.13
N ASN A 16 17.57 -37.93 21.57
CA ASN A 16 16.85 -38.88 20.72
C ASN A 16 16.36 -38.26 19.39
N GLU A 17 17.04 -38.64 18.30
CA GLU A 17 16.49 -38.86 16.95
C GLU A 17 15.57 -37.78 16.34
N THR A 18 16.10 -36.57 16.13
CA THR A 18 15.51 -35.55 15.23
C THR A 18 16.46 -35.29 14.06
N ILE A 19 16.88 -36.37 13.43
CA ILE A 19 17.79 -36.39 12.30
C ILE A 19 17.18 -37.44 11.37
N ILE A 20 16.36 -36.95 10.44
CA ILE A 20 15.54 -37.79 9.58
C ILE A 20 16.18 -37.82 8.19
N PRO A 21 16.21 -38.98 7.51
CA PRO A 21 16.90 -39.14 6.24
C PRO A 21 16.28 -38.40 5.06
N ILE A 22 17.09 -37.69 4.30
CA ILE A 22 16.74 -37.21 2.95
C ILE A 22 17.27 -38.19 1.89
N ARG A 23 16.41 -38.57 0.93
CA ARG A 23 16.74 -39.33 -0.28
C ARG A 23 16.40 -38.50 -1.51
N LEU A 24 17.39 -38.26 -2.36
CA LEU A 24 17.20 -37.74 -3.72
C LEU A 24 17.54 -38.84 -4.73
N ASN A 25 16.70 -39.03 -5.77
CA ASN A 25 16.92 -40.07 -6.77
C ASN A 25 16.71 -39.62 -8.24
N ASP A 26 17.63 -40.11 -9.08
CA ASP A 26 17.64 -40.43 -10.52
C ASP A 26 17.48 -39.37 -11.63
N LYS A 27 17.09 -38.11 -11.37
CA LYS A 27 17.27 -37.04 -12.37
C LYS A 27 17.78 -35.76 -11.73
N ASP A 28 19.08 -35.53 -11.92
CA ASP A 28 19.80 -34.36 -11.43
C ASP A 28 19.17 -33.04 -11.89
N ASN A 29 18.85 -32.16 -10.93
CA ASN A 29 18.86 -30.71 -11.16
C ASN A 29 20.30 -30.14 -11.21
N ILE A 30 21.31 -30.97 -10.92
CA ILE A 30 22.73 -30.63 -10.89
C ILE A 30 23.35 -30.91 -12.26
N LYS A 31 23.46 -29.90 -13.13
CA LYS A 31 23.89 -30.05 -14.53
C LYS A 31 25.41 -29.95 -14.77
N ASP A 32 26.21 -29.65 -13.74
CA ASP A 32 27.62 -29.27 -13.90
C ASP A 32 28.59 -30.36 -13.40
N GLU A 33 29.72 -30.53 -14.10
CA GLU A 33 30.88 -31.28 -13.59
C GLU A 33 31.59 -30.45 -12.52
N LEU A 34 31.64 -30.96 -11.28
CA LEU A 34 32.17 -30.24 -10.12
C LEU A 34 33.55 -30.74 -9.73
N ASP A 35 34.46 -29.82 -9.46
CA ASP A 35 35.73 -30.12 -8.81
C ASP A 35 35.48 -30.34 -7.31
N ILE A 36 35.37 -31.60 -6.91
CA ILE A 36 35.14 -31.98 -5.51
C ILE A 36 36.41 -31.70 -4.70
N LEU A 37 36.32 -30.79 -3.74
CA LEU A 37 37.45 -30.32 -2.93
C LEU A 37 37.32 -30.72 -1.45
N VAL A 38 36.11 -30.71 -0.88
CA VAL A 38 35.85 -31.12 0.50
C VAL A 38 34.79 -32.23 0.57
N LEU A 39 35.10 -33.29 1.33
CA LEU A 39 34.20 -34.39 1.61
C LEU A 39 33.90 -34.50 3.11
N LEU A 40 32.62 -34.58 3.47
CA LEU A 40 32.16 -34.73 4.85
C LEU A 40 31.55 -36.11 5.09
N HIS A 41 31.90 -36.73 6.22
CA HIS A 41 31.30 -38.00 6.64
C HIS A 41 30.06 -37.78 7.51
N LYS A 42 28.91 -38.32 7.07
CA LYS A 42 27.60 -38.22 7.74
C LYS A 42 27.24 -36.78 8.17
N PRO A 43 27.06 -35.87 7.21
CA PRO A 43 26.70 -34.50 7.53
C PRO A 43 25.30 -34.42 8.17
N LYS A 44 25.21 -33.63 9.24
CA LYS A 44 24.00 -33.26 9.95
C LYS A 44 23.82 -31.77 9.80
N ILE A 45 22.64 -31.37 9.38
CA ILE A 45 22.30 -29.99 9.10
C ILE A 45 21.39 -29.52 10.23
N ILE A 46 21.75 -28.40 10.85
CA ILE A 46 20.90 -27.67 11.78
C ILE A 46 20.69 -26.27 11.24
N ILE A 47 19.43 -25.83 11.16
CA ILE A 47 19.06 -24.50 10.73
C ILE A 47 18.45 -23.78 11.94
N GLY A 48 19.00 -22.62 12.28
CA GLY A 48 18.52 -21.75 13.34
C GLY A 48 17.77 -20.55 12.76
N GLU A 49 16.58 -20.30 13.30
CA GLU A 49 15.73 -19.17 12.92
C GLU A 49 15.20 -18.49 14.19
N TYR A 50 14.94 -17.18 14.09
CA TYR A 50 14.22 -16.44 15.10
C TYR A 50 12.90 -15.90 14.55
N ILE A 51 11.80 -16.24 15.22
CA ILE A 51 10.47 -15.69 14.95
C ILE A 51 9.92 -15.17 16.28
N PRO A 52 9.32 -13.97 16.36
CA PRO A 52 8.75 -13.48 17.61
C PRO A 52 7.65 -14.41 18.14
N PHE A 53 7.90 -14.99 19.32
CA PHE A 53 6.93 -15.77 20.08
C PHE A 53 6.68 -15.13 21.44
N GLY A 54 5.53 -15.48 22.00
CA GLY A 54 5.25 -15.30 23.41
C GLY A 54 4.43 -16.46 23.91
N ILE A 55 4.25 -16.54 25.22
CA ILE A 55 3.56 -17.66 25.89
C ILE A 55 2.19 -17.95 25.25
N ASN A 56 1.40 -16.91 24.96
CA ASN A 56 0.09 -17.08 24.32
C ASN A 56 0.18 -17.64 22.89
N GLN A 57 1.22 -17.27 22.14
CA GLN A 57 1.47 -17.82 20.81
C GLN A 57 1.91 -19.28 20.88
N MET A 58 2.68 -19.66 21.91
CA MET A 58 3.02 -21.06 22.15
C MET A 58 1.78 -21.90 22.51
N VAL A 59 0.91 -21.40 23.38
CA VAL A 59 -0.35 -22.07 23.69
C VAL A 59 -1.20 -22.25 22.43
N ASN A 60 -1.29 -21.21 21.59
CA ASN A 60 -2.00 -21.27 20.32
C ASN A 60 -1.38 -22.30 19.35
N LEU A 61 -0.05 -22.33 19.24
CA LEU A 61 0.69 -23.29 18.43
C LEU A 61 0.41 -24.73 18.88
N ASN A 62 0.49 -24.99 20.19
CA ASN A 62 0.19 -26.31 20.76
C ASN A 62 -1.28 -26.74 20.56
N ASN A 63 -2.22 -25.79 20.56
CA ASN A 63 -3.62 -26.08 20.24
C ASN A 63 -3.80 -26.42 18.76
N LYS A 64 -3.15 -25.67 17.85
CA LYS A 64 -3.20 -25.89 16.40
C LYS A 64 -2.56 -27.23 16.00
N LEU A 65 -1.46 -27.60 16.67
CA LEU A 65 -0.80 -28.90 16.50
C LEU A 65 -1.59 -30.08 17.12
N GLY A 66 -2.66 -29.82 17.88
CA GLY A 66 -3.39 -30.87 18.58
C GLY A 66 -2.58 -31.55 19.69
N SER A 67 -1.50 -30.91 20.17
CA SER A 67 -0.57 -31.46 21.18
C SER A 67 -1.32 -31.90 22.44
N VAL A 68 -2.25 -31.07 22.92
CA VAL A 68 -3.06 -31.31 24.12
C VAL A 68 -4.03 -32.49 23.94
N GLN A 69 -4.55 -32.66 22.72
CA GLN A 69 -5.50 -33.72 22.37
C GLN A 69 -4.80 -35.05 22.03
N LYS A 70 -3.46 -35.07 22.02
CA LYS A 70 -2.62 -36.22 21.66
C LYS A 70 -2.99 -36.83 20.31
N ILE A 71 -3.42 -35.99 19.36
CA ILE A 71 -3.68 -36.43 18.00
C ILE A 71 -2.33 -36.82 17.38
N LYS A 72 -2.21 -38.08 16.97
CA LYS A 72 -1.00 -38.58 16.32
C LYS A 72 -1.06 -38.25 14.83
N GLY A 73 -0.44 -37.15 14.45
CA GLY A 73 -0.38 -36.72 13.06
C GLY A 73 -1.49 -35.75 12.70
N ALA A 74 -1.13 -34.54 12.30
CA ALA A 74 -2.02 -33.59 11.65
C ALA A 74 -1.49 -33.30 10.23
N LEU A 75 -2.37 -33.34 9.24
CA LEU A 75 -2.10 -32.77 7.92
C LEU A 75 -2.37 -31.27 8.01
N LEU A 76 -1.34 -30.48 7.73
CA LEU A 76 -1.42 -29.03 7.75
C LEU A 76 -1.24 -28.51 6.32
N THR A 77 -2.06 -27.54 5.95
CA THR A 77 -1.94 -26.78 4.72
C THR A 77 -2.00 -25.29 5.03
N SER A 78 -1.31 -24.48 4.22
CA SER A 78 -1.42 -23.03 4.21
C SER A 78 -2.63 -22.53 3.41
N VAL A 79 -3.27 -23.40 2.61
CA VAL A 79 -4.42 -23.03 1.79
C VAL A 79 -5.63 -22.78 2.70
N ILE A 80 -6.20 -21.58 2.60
CA ILE A 80 -7.43 -21.20 3.27
C ILE A 80 -8.59 -21.51 2.32
N ASP A 81 -9.60 -22.21 2.82
CA ASP A 81 -10.85 -22.40 2.10
C ASP A 81 -11.63 -21.07 2.07
N GLU A 82 -11.56 -20.34 0.95
CA GLU A 82 -12.26 -19.08 0.75
C GLU A 82 -13.77 -19.29 0.53
N GLU A 83 -14.20 -20.48 0.09
CA GLU A 83 -15.59 -20.82 -0.20
C GLU A 83 -16.01 -22.15 0.47
N PRO A 84 -16.27 -22.17 1.80
CA PRO A 84 -16.55 -23.37 2.58
C PRO A 84 -17.98 -23.92 2.35
N VAL A 85 -18.51 -23.80 1.14
CA VAL A 85 -19.86 -24.21 0.75
C VAL A 85 -19.90 -25.72 0.46
N GLU A 86 -18.78 -26.30 0.04
CA GLU A 86 -18.66 -27.73 -0.23
C GLU A 86 -18.21 -28.53 1.01
N SER A 87 -18.63 -29.80 1.10
CA SER A 87 -18.18 -30.71 2.16
C SER A 87 -16.82 -31.34 1.90
N THR A 88 -16.20 -31.03 0.75
CA THR A 88 -14.91 -31.54 0.32
C THR A 88 -13.94 -30.39 0.12
N PHE A 89 -12.92 -30.33 0.95
CA PHE A 89 -11.80 -29.42 0.77
C PHE A 89 -10.77 -30.11 -0.13
N ARG A 90 -10.62 -29.60 -1.36
CA ARG A 90 -9.61 -30.08 -2.31
C ARG A 90 -8.40 -29.17 -2.22
N THR A 91 -7.28 -29.73 -1.77
CA THR A 91 -5.99 -29.06 -1.82
C THR A 91 -5.16 -29.69 -2.92
N ASP A 92 -4.39 -28.87 -3.63
CA ASP A 92 -3.25 -29.37 -4.39
C ASP A 92 -2.24 -30.04 -3.44
N GLU A 93 -1.29 -30.81 -3.98
CA GLU A 93 -0.43 -31.79 -3.27
C GLU A 93 0.44 -31.22 -2.12
N VAL A 94 0.36 -29.92 -1.82
CA VAL A 94 1.14 -29.18 -0.82
C VAL A 94 0.60 -29.45 0.59
N CYS A 95 0.99 -30.59 1.18
CA CYS A 95 0.65 -30.94 2.56
C CYS A 95 1.89 -31.28 3.39
N SER A 96 2.03 -30.63 4.55
CA SER A 96 2.99 -31.01 5.57
C SER A 96 2.29 -31.90 6.61
N SER A 97 2.88 -33.06 6.90
CA SER A 97 2.41 -33.92 7.99
C SER A 97 3.24 -33.68 9.24
N VAL A 98 2.58 -33.45 10.39
CA VAL A 98 3.26 -33.09 11.64
C VAL A 98 2.95 -34.07 12.76
N TYR A 99 3.99 -34.54 13.44
CA TYR A 99 3.95 -35.49 14.54
C TYR A 99 4.63 -34.90 15.78
N VAL A 100 3.85 -34.52 16.78
CA VAL A 100 4.36 -33.97 18.05
C VAL A 100 5.00 -35.09 18.89
N GLU A 101 6.25 -34.89 19.31
CA GLU A 101 7.00 -35.84 20.14
C GLU A 101 6.93 -35.46 21.62
N GLU A 102 7.24 -34.21 21.93
CA GLU A 102 7.31 -33.68 23.28
C GLU A 102 6.85 -32.24 23.26
N PHE A 103 6.08 -31.81 24.27
CA PHE A 103 5.67 -30.42 24.36
C PHE A 103 5.50 -30.01 25.82
N ASP A 104 5.76 -28.74 26.07
CA ASP A 104 5.27 -27.98 27.19
C ASP A 104 4.27 -26.95 26.65
N LEU A 105 3.14 -26.79 27.35
CA LEU A 105 2.05 -25.94 26.88
C LEU A 105 2.52 -24.49 26.67
N THR A 106 3.44 -24.01 27.51
CA THR A 106 3.92 -22.62 27.49
C THR A 106 5.32 -22.48 26.91
N ASN A 107 6.21 -23.41 27.22
CA ASN A 107 7.66 -23.18 27.06
C ASN A 107 8.22 -23.65 25.71
N PHE A 108 7.83 -24.83 25.23
CA PHE A 108 8.41 -25.39 24.00
C PHE A 108 7.54 -26.46 23.35
N VAL A 109 7.78 -26.74 22.07
CA VAL A 109 7.24 -27.91 21.37
C VAL A 109 8.33 -28.53 20.49
N LYS A 110 8.38 -29.86 20.49
CA LYS A 110 9.21 -30.70 19.62
C LYS A 110 8.30 -31.55 18.75
N PHE A 111 8.50 -31.49 17.44
CA PHE A 111 7.74 -32.29 16.51
C PHE A 111 8.57 -32.68 15.30
N LYS A 112 8.15 -33.76 14.65
CA LYS A 112 8.67 -34.20 13.35
C LYS A 112 7.71 -33.74 12.27
N ALA A 113 8.23 -33.20 11.19
CA ALA A 113 7.45 -32.78 10.04
C ALA A 113 7.95 -33.51 8.79
N GLU A 114 7.02 -34.04 7.99
CA GLU A 114 7.32 -34.58 6.66
C GLU A 114 6.68 -33.64 5.62
N VAL A 115 7.52 -33.14 4.72
CA VAL A 115 7.15 -32.15 3.71
C VAL A 115 6.90 -32.88 2.39
N HIS A 116 5.75 -32.61 1.79
CA HIS A 116 5.37 -33.15 0.49
C HIS A 116 5.06 -31.97 -0.43
N PHE A 117 6.10 -31.32 -0.94
CA PHE A 117 5.93 -30.29 -1.97
C PHE A 117 6.08 -30.91 -3.36
N PRO A 118 5.33 -30.43 -4.36
CA PRO A 118 5.39 -30.96 -5.72
C PRO A 118 6.72 -30.60 -6.38
N GLU A 119 7.47 -31.61 -6.79
CA GLU A 119 8.74 -31.49 -7.52
C GLU A 119 8.57 -31.75 -9.02
N ASP A 120 9.56 -31.36 -9.83
CA ASP A 120 9.58 -31.60 -11.28
C ASP A 120 9.46 -33.09 -11.66
N GLU A 121 8.90 -33.38 -12.84
CA GLU A 121 8.61 -34.76 -13.30
C GLU A 121 9.83 -35.71 -13.22
N GLY A 122 9.78 -36.62 -12.25
CA GLY A 122 10.77 -37.68 -12.07
C GLY A 122 11.72 -37.48 -10.88
N ILE A 123 11.61 -36.39 -10.13
CA ILE A 123 12.32 -36.16 -8.87
C ILE A 123 11.46 -36.64 -7.71
N ILE A 124 12.01 -37.53 -6.88
CA ILE A 124 11.38 -37.95 -5.63
C ILE A 124 12.29 -37.48 -4.50
N GLN A 125 11.82 -36.49 -3.75
CA GLN A 125 12.51 -35.90 -2.60
C GLN A 125 11.71 -36.21 -1.34
N GLU A 126 12.30 -36.99 -0.44
CA GLU A 126 11.70 -37.28 0.87
C GLU A 126 12.33 -36.36 1.92
N GLU A 127 11.62 -35.29 2.28
CA GLU A 127 12.07 -34.29 3.25
C GLU A 127 11.43 -34.49 4.61
N LYS A 128 12.27 -34.61 5.64
CA LYS A 128 11.80 -34.80 7.00
C LYS A 128 12.61 -33.96 7.99
N PHE A 129 11.92 -33.10 8.71
CA PHE A 129 12.50 -32.16 9.67
C PHE A 129 12.20 -32.57 11.11
N GLY A 130 13.21 -32.49 11.97
CA GLY A 130 13.02 -32.35 13.40
C GLY A 130 12.92 -30.88 13.77
N VAL A 131 11.79 -30.43 14.30
CA VAL A 131 11.55 -29.02 14.63
C VAL A 131 11.42 -28.84 16.13
N TYR A 132 12.19 -27.91 16.66
CA TYR A 132 12.09 -27.43 18.03
C TYR A 132 11.71 -25.95 18.01
N VAL A 133 10.60 -25.61 18.65
CA VAL A 133 10.15 -24.22 18.83
C VAL A 133 10.12 -23.93 20.32
N HIS A 134 10.70 -22.81 20.72
CA HIS A 134 10.72 -22.35 22.10
C HIS A 134 10.01 -21.00 22.28
N GLU A 135 9.53 -20.72 23.48
CA GLU A 135 8.75 -19.52 23.82
C GLU A 135 9.52 -18.20 23.62
N ASP A 136 10.84 -18.25 23.66
CA ASP A 136 11.72 -17.12 23.38
C ASP A 136 11.80 -16.78 21.88
N GLY A 137 11.11 -17.53 21.01
CA GLY A 137 11.11 -17.30 19.57
C GLY A 137 12.21 -18.02 18.81
N SER A 138 13.06 -18.80 19.51
CA SER A 138 14.05 -19.63 18.85
C SER A 138 13.41 -20.85 18.20
N ILE A 139 13.71 -21.04 16.92
CA ILE A 139 13.30 -22.21 16.14
C ILE A 139 14.55 -22.90 15.62
N ILE A 140 14.62 -24.21 15.82
CA ILE A 140 15.73 -25.04 15.39
C ILE A 140 15.17 -26.18 14.55
N TYR A 141 15.63 -26.29 13.31
CA TYR A 141 15.34 -27.40 12.41
C TYR A 141 16.56 -28.31 12.33
N GLY A 142 16.37 -29.62 12.44
CA GLY A 142 17.43 -30.62 12.32
C GLY A 142 17.09 -31.67 11.27
N CYS A 143 18.05 -31.98 10.40
CA CYS A 143 17.96 -33.06 9.42
C CYS A 143 19.30 -33.80 9.24
N SER A 144 19.24 -35.07 8.82
CA SER A 144 20.41 -35.80 8.31
C SER A 144 20.31 -35.92 6.81
N LEU A 145 21.44 -35.72 6.16
CA LEU A 145 21.62 -36.24 4.83
C LEU A 145 21.91 -37.74 4.92
N LEU A 146 21.12 -38.58 4.24
CA LEU A 146 21.44 -40.01 4.13
C LEU A 146 22.02 -40.39 2.78
N SER A 147 21.41 -39.93 1.69
CA SER A 147 21.90 -40.25 0.35
C SER A 147 21.52 -39.17 -0.64
N LEU A 148 22.54 -38.65 -1.31
CA LEU A 148 22.43 -37.89 -2.55
C LEU A 148 22.88 -38.81 -3.67
N ASN A 149 22.08 -38.97 -4.72
CA ASN A 149 22.36 -39.73 -5.96
C ASN A 149 23.08 -41.06 -5.71
N GLN A 150 22.40 -42.22 -5.84
CA GLN A 150 22.83 -43.64 -5.61
C GLN A 150 24.34 -44.05 -5.61
N LEU A 151 25.25 -43.25 -6.15
CA LEU A 151 26.72 -43.26 -6.03
C LEU A 151 27.25 -43.23 -4.58
N ASP A 152 26.65 -42.47 -3.64
CA ASP A 152 27.27 -42.17 -2.32
C ASP A 152 26.98 -43.18 -1.19
N VAL A 153 26.23 -44.25 -1.47
CA VAL A 153 25.67 -45.16 -0.44
C VAL A 153 26.72 -45.98 0.31
N ARG A 154 27.92 -46.19 -0.27
CA ARG A 154 28.91 -47.13 0.31
C ARG A 154 29.81 -46.53 1.39
N GLU A 155 30.12 -45.23 1.34
CA GLU A 155 31.06 -44.60 2.28
C GLU A 155 30.46 -43.46 3.12
N HIS A 156 29.20 -43.06 2.87
CA HIS A 156 28.55 -41.92 3.55
C HIS A 156 29.41 -40.65 3.52
N LEU A 157 30.19 -40.47 2.47
CA LEU A 157 30.96 -39.27 2.18
C LEU A 157 30.14 -38.45 1.19
N THR A 158 29.98 -37.17 1.48
CA THR A 158 29.25 -36.24 0.61
C THR A 158 30.09 -34.99 0.39
N SER A 159 30.13 -34.51 -0.85
CA SER A 159 30.82 -33.27 -1.19
C SER A 159 30.10 -32.06 -0.59
N LEU A 160 30.87 -31.06 -0.17
CA LEU A 160 30.30 -29.83 0.38
C LEU A 160 29.44 -29.10 -0.67
N ASP A 161 29.87 -29.09 -1.93
CA ASP A 161 29.13 -28.57 -3.08
C ASP A 161 27.76 -29.24 -3.35
N HIS A 162 27.62 -30.54 -3.05
CA HIS A 162 26.31 -31.19 -3.14
C HIS A 162 25.42 -30.82 -1.96
N ILE A 163 26.02 -30.70 -0.77
CA ILE A 163 25.30 -30.27 0.44
C ILE A 163 24.76 -28.85 0.26
N THR A 164 25.56 -27.92 -0.29
CA THR A 164 25.16 -26.50 -0.47
C THR A 164 23.98 -26.31 -1.40
N ARG A 165 23.82 -27.16 -2.42
CA ARG A 165 22.62 -27.14 -3.27
C ARG A 165 21.37 -27.55 -2.51
N VAL A 166 21.44 -28.65 -1.76
CA VAL A 166 20.33 -29.13 -0.93
C VAL A 166 20.00 -28.15 0.19
N LEU A 167 21.00 -27.44 0.71
CA LEU A 167 20.81 -26.43 1.75
C LEU A 167 19.92 -25.27 1.28
N GLY A 168 19.96 -24.89 0.00
CA GLY A 168 19.08 -23.86 -0.56
C GLY A 168 17.61 -24.26 -0.40
N ASP A 169 17.26 -25.43 -0.91
CA ASP A 169 15.90 -25.98 -0.85
C ASP A 169 15.44 -26.18 0.60
N LEU A 170 16.30 -26.74 1.46
CA LEU A 170 15.98 -26.93 2.89
C LEU A 170 15.69 -25.61 3.62
N VAL A 171 16.34 -24.51 3.24
CA VAL A 171 16.08 -23.19 3.82
C VAL A 171 14.72 -22.67 3.38
N GLU A 172 14.32 -22.85 2.12
CA GLU A 172 13.00 -22.44 1.62
C GLU A 172 11.88 -23.32 2.21
N ASP A 173 12.05 -24.64 2.18
CA ASP A 173 11.05 -25.61 2.64
C ASP A 173 10.81 -25.51 4.15
N SER A 174 11.85 -25.28 4.93
CA SER A 174 11.68 -25.01 6.36
C SER A 174 10.94 -23.69 6.62
N SER A 175 11.05 -22.69 5.72
CA SER A 175 10.28 -21.44 5.82
C SER A 175 8.80 -21.66 5.57
N LEU A 176 8.49 -22.42 4.51
CA LEU A 176 7.13 -22.78 4.12
C LEU A 176 6.47 -23.65 5.19
N LEU A 177 7.17 -24.68 5.68
CA LEU A 177 6.72 -25.56 6.75
C LEU A 177 6.25 -24.75 7.95
N ILE A 178 7.09 -23.87 8.49
CA ILE A 178 6.71 -23.15 9.73
C ILE A 178 5.55 -22.17 9.46
N GLN A 179 5.49 -21.54 8.28
CA GLN A 179 4.41 -20.61 7.90
C GLN A 179 3.03 -21.28 7.92
N THR A 180 2.94 -22.58 7.59
CA THR A 180 1.68 -23.35 7.71
C THR A 180 1.18 -23.46 9.16
N ILE A 181 2.09 -23.45 10.13
CA ILE A 181 1.78 -23.69 11.55
C ILE A 181 1.63 -22.38 12.33
N LEU A 182 2.28 -21.30 11.90
CA LEU A 182 2.16 -19.98 12.53
C LEU A 182 0.74 -19.41 12.49
N SER A 183 0.49 -18.40 13.33
CA SER A 183 -0.75 -17.62 13.33
C SER A 183 -0.77 -16.57 12.21
N ASN A 184 -1.95 -16.14 11.76
CA ASN A 184 -2.07 -15.07 10.77
C ASN A 184 -1.35 -13.78 11.21
N PHE A 185 -1.41 -13.46 12.50
CA PHE A 185 -0.67 -12.32 13.06
C PHE A 185 0.85 -12.45 12.85
N GLN A 186 1.42 -13.64 13.08
CA GLN A 186 2.84 -13.90 12.86
C GLN A 186 3.20 -13.91 11.37
N ASN A 187 2.33 -14.43 10.51
CA ASN A 187 2.55 -14.42 9.06
C ASN A 187 2.56 -13.00 8.50
N ASN A 188 1.56 -12.17 8.84
CA ASN A 188 1.53 -10.76 8.43
C ASN A 188 2.77 -9.99 8.94
N LEU A 189 3.24 -10.32 10.14
CA LEU A 189 4.45 -9.74 10.70
C LEU A 189 5.68 -10.10 9.88
N LEU A 190 5.84 -11.37 9.52
CA LEU A 190 6.96 -11.83 8.70
C LEU A 190 6.91 -11.20 7.30
N GLU A 191 5.73 -11.13 6.70
CA GLU A 191 5.50 -10.46 5.42
C GLU A 191 5.96 -9.00 5.46
N ILE A 192 5.66 -8.27 6.54
CA ILE A 192 6.09 -6.86 6.72
C ILE A 192 7.61 -6.77 6.87
N ILE A 193 8.23 -7.61 7.70
CA ILE A 193 9.68 -7.55 7.98
C ILE A 193 10.50 -7.92 6.74
N TYR A 194 10.03 -8.91 5.97
CA TYR A 194 10.71 -9.44 4.80
C TYR A 194 10.19 -8.87 3.47
N ASN A 195 9.37 -7.81 3.50
CA ASN A 195 8.81 -7.14 2.31
C ASN A 195 8.16 -8.11 1.30
N HIS A 196 7.28 -9.01 1.77
CA HIS A 196 6.61 -10.04 0.96
C HIS A 196 7.53 -11.13 0.37
N HIS A 197 8.75 -11.27 0.91
CA HIS A 197 9.69 -12.35 0.59
C HIS A 197 9.91 -13.26 1.80
N GLU A 198 8.84 -13.60 2.53
CA GLU A 198 8.94 -14.41 3.74
C GLU A 198 9.29 -15.89 3.48
N THR A 199 9.33 -16.38 2.25
CA THR A 199 9.86 -17.73 1.96
C THR A 199 11.40 -17.76 2.01
N HIS A 200 12.04 -16.64 1.66
CA HIS A 200 13.49 -16.48 1.55
C HIS A 200 14.13 -15.87 2.80
N ARG A 201 13.66 -16.25 3.99
CA ARG A 201 14.16 -15.66 5.25
C ARG A 201 15.60 -16.09 5.50
N ASN A 202 16.43 -15.12 5.89
CA ASN A 202 17.81 -15.38 6.30
C ASN A 202 17.81 -16.24 7.57
N LYS A 203 18.50 -17.39 7.52
CA LYS A 203 18.63 -18.33 8.64
C LYS A 203 20.11 -18.60 8.92
N PHE A 204 20.41 -18.95 10.16
CA PHE A 204 21.76 -19.28 10.57
C PHE A 204 21.99 -20.78 10.42
N LEU A 205 23.03 -21.17 9.69
CA LEU A 205 23.26 -22.56 9.32
C LEU A 205 24.37 -23.20 10.16
N VAL A 206 24.17 -24.42 10.63
CA VAL A 206 25.21 -25.21 11.30
C VAL A 206 25.30 -26.59 10.67
N LEU A 207 26.46 -26.86 10.08
CA LEU A 207 26.80 -28.15 9.53
C LEU A 207 27.69 -28.90 10.52
N MET A 208 27.29 -30.11 10.89
CA MET A 208 28.09 -30.99 11.75
C MET A 208 28.45 -32.25 11.00
N ALA A 209 29.71 -32.68 11.09
CA ALA A 209 30.19 -33.92 10.48
C ALA A 209 31.07 -34.72 11.45
N GLU A 210 31.15 -36.04 11.26
CA GLU A 210 32.00 -36.91 12.08
C GLU A 210 33.47 -36.89 11.62
N ASP A 211 33.71 -36.71 10.33
CA ASP A 211 35.04 -36.73 9.69
C ASP A 211 35.08 -35.75 8.51
N PHE A 212 36.28 -35.24 8.21
CA PHE A 212 36.56 -34.28 7.14
C PHE A 212 37.70 -34.83 6.29
N ARG A 213 37.47 -34.98 4.97
CA ARG A 213 38.46 -35.54 4.05
C ARG A 213 38.70 -34.58 2.88
N LEU A 214 39.97 -34.40 2.56
CA LEU A 214 40.42 -33.74 1.35
C LEU A 214 40.75 -34.83 0.31
N PRO A 215 40.18 -34.78 -0.91
CA PRO A 215 40.45 -35.76 -1.97
C PRO A 215 41.91 -35.75 -2.45
N GLN A 216 42.60 -34.62 -2.33
CA GLN A 216 43.99 -34.47 -2.71
C GLN A 216 44.93 -34.76 -1.52
N ASN A 217 46.02 -35.48 -1.77
CA ASN A 217 47.05 -35.91 -0.80
C ASN A 217 47.81 -34.73 -0.17
N HIS A 218 47.14 -33.84 0.56
CA HIS A 218 47.79 -32.92 1.47
C HIS A 218 48.18 -33.69 2.73
N ALA A 219 49.40 -34.22 2.71
CA ALA A 219 50.10 -34.77 3.88
C ALA A 219 50.50 -33.66 4.90
N GLY A 220 49.70 -32.61 5.01
CA GLY A 220 49.85 -31.52 5.96
C GLY A 220 49.01 -31.75 7.21
N GLU A 221 49.38 -31.11 8.31
CA GLU A 221 48.53 -31.08 9.50
C GLU A 221 47.23 -30.35 9.14
N MET A 222 46.09 -31.04 9.28
CA MET A 222 44.75 -30.45 9.14
C MET A 222 44.51 -29.47 10.29
N LYS A 223 44.96 -28.23 10.11
CA LYS A 223 44.73 -27.12 11.04
C LYS A 223 43.76 -26.12 10.44
N ALA A 224 42.89 -25.56 11.26
CA ALA A 224 41.87 -24.61 10.85
C ALA A 224 42.45 -23.34 10.20
N ALA A 225 43.67 -22.94 10.59
CA ALA A 225 44.37 -21.79 10.03
C ALA A 225 44.80 -21.96 8.56
N ASN A 226 44.93 -23.20 8.07
CA ASN A 226 45.32 -23.48 6.69
C ASN A 226 44.15 -23.30 5.70
N PHE A 227 42.93 -23.04 6.18
CA PHE A 227 41.74 -22.84 5.37
C PHE A 227 41.35 -21.36 5.24
N GLN A 228 42.19 -20.45 5.75
CA GLN A 228 41.99 -19.00 5.71
C GLN A 228 43.07 -18.34 4.83
N ASP A 229 43.11 -18.72 3.57
CA ASP A 229 44.11 -18.31 2.58
C ASP A 229 43.49 -17.63 1.33
N GLY A 230 42.16 -17.58 1.23
CA GLY A 230 41.41 -17.08 0.08
C GLY A 230 41.47 -18.00 -1.14
N GLU A 231 41.98 -19.22 -0.99
CA GLU A 231 42.08 -20.20 -2.08
C GLU A 231 40.79 -21.03 -2.21
N ASP A 232 40.84 -22.07 -3.03
CA ASP A 232 39.66 -22.85 -3.43
C ASP A 232 38.93 -23.49 -2.23
N TYR A 233 39.67 -23.89 -1.19
CA TYR A 233 39.07 -24.46 0.03
C TYR A 233 38.29 -23.43 0.85
N GLU A 234 38.79 -22.20 0.97
CA GLU A 234 38.05 -21.14 1.67
C GLU A 234 36.78 -20.78 0.88
N ASN A 235 36.86 -20.76 -0.45
CA ASN A 235 35.70 -20.50 -1.32
C ASN A 235 34.61 -21.57 -1.18
N GLU A 236 34.97 -22.85 -1.08
CA GLU A 236 34.01 -23.94 -0.86
C GLU A 236 33.38 -23.84 0.55
N LEU A 237 34.17 -23.57 1.59
CA LEU A 237 33.66 -23.35 2.95
C LEU A 237 32.73 -22.12 3.03
N ASN A 238 33.06 -21.05 2.30
CA ASN A 238 32.27 -19.82 2.24
C ASN A 238 30.88 -20.04 1.60
N GLN A 239 30.65 -21.12 0.86
CA GLN A 239 29.29 -21.46 0.40
C GLN A 239 28.33 -21.74 1.58
N VAL A 240 28.84 -22.25 2.70
CA VAL A 240 28.07 -22.52 3.93
C VAL A 240 28.26 -21.40 4.97
N LEU A 241 29.48 -20.88 5.10
CA LEU A 241 29.84 -19.89 6.12
C LEU A 241 29.51 -18.44 5.71
N LYS A 242 29.27 -18.21 4.41
CA LYS A 242 29.21 -16.91 3.72
C LYS A 242 30.53 -16.15 3.71
N GLU A 243 31.08 -15.85 4.88
CA GLU A 243 32.40 -15.25 5.06
C GLU A 243 33.09 -15.89 6.26
N PHE A 244 34.27 -16.47 6.03
CA PHE A 244 35.09 -17.12 7.05
C PHE A 244 35.64 -16.09 8.07
N LEU A 245 35.20 -16.17 9.32
CA LEU A 245 35.65 -15.26 10.37
C LEU A 245 36.82 -15.82 11.18
N LYS A 246 36.65 -17.04 11.71
CA LYS A 246 37.62 -17.66 12.63
C LYS A 246 37.58 -19.18 12.51
N GLY A 247 38.74 -19.82 12.65
CA GLY A 247 38.88 -21.27 12.79
C GLY A 247 39.45 -21.68 14.16
N LEU A 248 39.07 -22.86 14.65
CA LEU A 248 39.59 -23.45 15.89
C LEU A 248 39.90 -24.94 15.70
N ASP A 249 41.10 -25.33 16.11
CA ASP A 249 41.48 -26.73 16.25
C ASP A 249 40.96 -27.28 17.59
N LEU A 250 40.13 -28.31 17.53
CA LEU A 250 39.55 -28.93 18.72
C LEU A 250 40.56 -29.92 19.36
N PRO A 251 40.54 -30.09 20.69
CA PRO A 251 41.51 -30.94 21.40
C PRO A 251 41.55 -32.41 20.96
N GLU A 252 40.46 -32.90 20.35
CA GLU A 252 40.32 -34.28 19.85
C GLU A 252 40.77 -34.47 18.40
N GLY A 253 41.40 -33.46 17.80
CA GLY A 253 41.74 -33.45 16.38
C GLY A 253 40.54 -33.18 15.46
N GLY A 254 39.51 -32.50 16.00
CA GLY A 254 38.39 -31.98 15.23
C GLY A 254 38.65 -30.55 14.76
N LEU A 255 37.85 -30.07 13.81
CA LEU A 255 37.94 -28.71 13.27
C LEU A 255 36.63 -27.97 13.52
N PHE A 256 36.73 -26.68 13.80
CA PHE A 256 35.58 -25.80 13.91
C PHE A 256 35.82 -24.53 13.09
N PHE A 257 34.86 -24.20 12.25
CA PHE A 257 34.88 -23.01 11.40
C PHE A 257 33.67 -22.15 11.72
N LEU A 258 33.92 -20.87 11.98
CA LEU A 258 32.92 -19.86 12.27
C LEU A 258 32.85 -18.87 11.12
N GLY A 259 31.66 -18.71 10.56
CA GLY A 259 31.35 -17.70 9.55
C GLY A 259 30.40 -16.62 10.07
N THR A 260 29.99 -15.73 9.16
CA THR A 260 29.02 -14.67 9.45
C THR A 260 27.59 -15.21 9.56
N GLU A 261 27.19 -16.13 8.69
CA GLU A 261 25.82 -16.70 8.65
C GLU A 261 25.79 -18.22 8.82
N GLY A 262 26.95 -18.84 9.01
CA GLY A 262 27.02 -20.28 9.26
C GLY A 262 28.20 -20.76 10.08
N MET A 263 28.17 -22.04 10.44
CA MET A 263 29.26 -22.75 11.11
C MET A 263 29.43 -24.15 10.57
N ILE A 264 30.66 -24.65 10.65
CA ILE A 264 30.99 -26.04 10.36
C ILE A 264 31.73 -26.62 11.57
N LEU A 265 31.18 -27.68 12.16
CA LEU A 265 31.79 -28.44 13.24
C LEU A 265 32.12 -29.86 12.77
N ILE A 266 33.39 -30.21 12.81
CA ILE A 266 33.89 -31.55 12.51
C ILE A 266 34.41 -32.17 13.81
N SER A 267 33.69 -33.14 14.34
CA SER A 267 34.11 -33.87 15.53
C SER A 267 33.38 -35.21 15.66
N LYS A 268 34.12 -36.27 16.01
CA LYS A 268 33.54 -37.57 16.38
C LYS A 268 32.64 -37.48 17.60
N GLU A 269 32.89 -36.50 18.48
CA GLU A 269 32.09 -36.21 19.66
C GLU A 269 31.27 -34.93 19.50
N HIS A 270 30.67 -34.69 18.32
CA HIS A 270 29.90 -33.47 18.06
C HIS A 270 28.79 -33.18 19.11
N LYS A 271 28.27 -34.23 19.80
CA LYS A 271 27.19 -34.12 20.81
C LYS A 271 27.53 -33.18 21.98
N LYS A 272 28.79 -33.14 22.42
CA LYS A 272 29.18 -32.28 23.56
C LYS A 272 29.03 -30.78 23.26
N TYR A 273 29.13 -30.40 21.98
CA TYR A 273 29.10 -29.00 21.55
C TYR A 273 27.68 -28.52 21.24
N GLN A 274 26.71 -29.43 21.07
CA GLN A 274 25.37 -29.09 20.57
C GLN A 274 24.64 -28.08 21.47
N LYS A 275 24.77 -28.16 22.81
CA LYS A 275 24.12 -27.19 23.71
C LYS A 275 24.68 -25.76 23.51
N ILE A 276 26.00 -25.64 23.32
CA ILE A 276 26.66 -24.35 23.11
C ILE A 276 26.29 -23.80 21.73
N LEU A 277 26.37 -24.64 20.70
CA LEU A 277 25.97 -24.27 19.33
C LEU A 277 24.49 -23.87 19.29
N GLY A 278 23.60 -24.59 19.96
CA GLY A 278 22.18 -24.26 20.06
C GLY A 278 21.93 -22.85 20.59
N THR A 279 22.62 -22.47 21.67
CA THR A 279 22.51 -21.12 22.24
C THR A 279 23.15 -20.06 21.34
N TYR A 280 24.32 -20.33 20.74
CA TYR A 280 24.90 -19.40 19.79
C TYR A 280 23.98 -19.18 18.58
N MET A 281 23.42 -20.25 18.00
CA MET A 281 22.47 -20.17 16.89
C MET A 281 21.27 -19.31 17.26
N THR A 282 20.78 -19.38 18.50
CA THR A 282 19.69 -18.51 18.92
C THR A 282 20.11 -17.03 18.93
N ILE A 283 21.31 -16.71 19.42
CA ILE A 283 21.85 -15.35 19.41
C ILE A 283 22.01 -14.85 17.96
N ALA A 284 22.61 -15.67 17.09
CA ALA A 284 22.85 -15.32 15.69
C ALA A 284 21.54 -15.18 14.89
N GLY A 285 20.57 -16.07 15.09
CA GLY A 285 19.24 -15.97 14.48
C GLY A 285 18.51 -14.69 14.90
N LEU A 286 18.60 -14.30 16.17
CA LEU A 286 18.03 -13.05 16.66
C LEU A 286 18.74 -11.82 16.06
N ASP A 287 20.06 -11.88 15.88
CA ASP A 287 20.84 -10.81 15.23
C ASP A 287 20.50 -10.63 13.75
N LEU A 288 20.28 -11.73 13.02
CA LEU A 288 19.77 -11.72 11.65
C LEU A 288 18.38 -11.07 11.59
N PHE A 289 17.48 -11.48 12.48
CA PHE A 289 16.15 -10.89 12.57
C PHE A 289 16.20 -9.38 12.87
N LEU A 290 17.01 -8.94 13.82
CA LEU A 290 17.18 -7.50 14.13
C LEU A 290 17.74 -6.72 12.94
N SER A 291 18.58 -7.35 12.12
CA SER A 291 19.15 -6.70 10.93
C SER A 291 18.06 -6.45 9.88
N ASN A 292 17.19 -7.44 9.62
CA ASN A 292 16.03 -7.27 8.74
C ASN A 292 15.01 -6.26 9.32
N PHE A 293 14.76 -6.33 10.62
CA PHE A 293 13.89 -5.37 11.32
C PHE A 293 14.39 -3.93 11.16
N PHE A 294 15.70 -3.72 11.34
CA PHE A 294 16.33 -2.41 11.16
C PHE A 294 16.22 -1.91 9.70
N GLN A 295 16.45 -2.78 8.71
CA GLN A 295 16.25 -2.42 7.30
C GLN A 295 14.81 -2.01 7.02
N LYS A 296 13.82 -2.72 7.59
CA LYS A 296 12.41 -2.36 7.43
C LYS A 296 12.06 -0.99 8.02
N ILE A 297 12.65 -0.62 9.16
CA ILE A 297 12.48 0.73 9.73
C ILE A 297 12.90 1.81 8.72
N TRP A 298 14.03 1.62 8.02
CA TRP A 298 14.50 2.59 7.03
C TRP A 298 13.57 2.68 5.82
N VAL A 299 13.09 1.54 5.30
CA VAL A 299 12.09 1.53 4.22
C VAL A 299 10.85 2.34 4.60
N LEU A 300 10.42 2.24 5.87
CA LEU A 300 9.28 3.02 6.37
C LEU A 300 9.61 4.51 6.52
N PHE A 301 10.82 4.88 6.97
CA PHE A 301 11.26 6.28 6.97
C PHE A 301 11.24 6.88 5.57
N ASP A 302 11.77 6.16 4.58
CA ASP A 302 11.79 6.59 3.19
C ASP A 302 10.36 6.75 2.65
N SER A 303 9.48 5.79 2.95
CA SER A 303 8.05 5.88 2.61
C SER A 303 7.38 7.13 3.19
N CYS A 304 7.71 7.51 4.42
CA CYS A 304 7.22 8.75 5.03
C CYS A 304 7.74 10.00 4.30
N GLY A 305 9.02 9.97 3.90
CA GLY A 305 9.65 11.01 3.10
C GLY A 305 8.96 11.19 1.75
N GLU A 306 8.73 10.10 1.03
CA GLU A 306 8.03 10.11 -0.27
C GLU A 306 6.60 10.63 -0.16
N ILE A 307 5.86 10.22 0.87
CA ILE A 307 4.51 10.72 1.15
C ILE A 307 4.55 12.24 1.39
N ARG A 308 5.52 12.73 2.17
CA ARG A 308 5.69 14.16 2.43
C ARG A 308 6.04 14.94 1.16
N ASP A 309 6.96 14.44 0.35
CA ASP A 309 7.37 15.10 -0.89
C ASP A 309 6.24 15.13 -1.93
N THR A 310 5.42 14.08 -1.98
CA THR A 310 4.19 14.03 -2.79
C THR A 310 3.17 15.06 -2.32
N MET A 311 3.02 15.29 -1.01
CA MET A 311 2.14 16.35 -0.48
C MET A 311 2.64 17.76 -0.83
N LEU A 312 3.95 17.98 -0.83
CA LEU A 312 4.55 19.31 -1.05
C LEU A 312 4.66 19.69 -2.54
N SER A 313 4.87 18.71 -3.41
CA SER A 313 5.04 18.94 -4.86
C SER A 313 3.75 19.33 -5.58
N ILE A 314 2.58 19.13 -4.96
CA ILE A 314 1.29 19.32 -5.62
C ILE A 314 0.57 20.55 -5.01
N VAL A 315 0.56 21.65 -5.77
CA VAL A 315 0.01 22.96 -5.37
C VAL A 315 -1.51 22.91 -5.11
N GLU A 316 -2.22 21.98 -5.76
CA GLU A 316 -3.65 21.71 -5.54
C GLU A 316 -3.90 20.21 -5.38
N LEU A 317 -4.16 19.78 -4.15
CA LEU A 317 -4.47 18.37 -3.87
C LEU A 317 -5.81 17.99 -4.51
N ASN A 318 -5.75 17.24 -5.61
CA ASN A 318 -6.94 16.60 -6.19
C ASN A 318 -7.57 15.64 -5.17
N ALA A 319 -8.90 15.52 -5.15
CA ALA A 319 -9.62 14.62 -4.24
C ALA A 319 -9.11 13.16 -4.29
N LYS A 320 -8.71 12.69 -5.47
CA LYS A 320 -8.13 11.35 -5.68
C LYS A 320 -6.77 11.20 -5.00
N LEU A 321 -5.94 12.24 -5.02
CA LEU A 321 -4.62 12.24 -4.38
C LEU A 321 -4.72 12.30 -2.85
N ILE A 322 -5.69 13.05 -2.31
CA ILE A 322 -5.97 13.06 -0.87
C ILE A 322 -6.31 11.64 -0.40
N SER A 323 -7.17 10.94 -1.14
CA SER A 323 -7.54 9.56 -0.83
C SER A 323 -6.35 8.61 -0.91
N SER A 324 -5.52 8.70 -1.97
CA SER A 324 -4.36 7.80 -2.10
C SER A 324 -3.32 8.03 -1.02
N ILE A 325 -3.05 9.30 -0.68
CA ILE A 325 -2.13 9.67 0.40
C ILE A 325 -2.66 9.15 1.75
N GLN A 326 -3.96 9.28 2.01
CA GLN A 326 -4.57 8.76 3.23
C GLN A 326 -4.45 7.24 3.32
N THR A 327 -4.69 6.52 2.22
CA THR A 327 -4.52 5.06 2.16
C THR A 327 -3.07 4.66 2.44
N ASN A 328 -2.11 5.29 1.77
CA ASN A 328 -0.69 5.00 1.96
C ASN A 328 -0.24 5.30 3.40
N LEU A 329 -0.64 6.44 3.96
CA LEU A 329 -0.32 6.80 5.34
C LEU A 329 -0.94 5.80 6.33
N SER A 330 -2.16 5.35 6.06
CA SER A 330 -2.84 4.34 6.89
C SER A 330 -2.12 3.00 6.83
N ASN A 331 -1.62 2.58 5.66
CA ASN A 331 -0.84 1.35 5.50
C ASN A 331 0.47 1.44 6.29
N VAL A 332 1.25 2.51 6.11
CA VAL A 332 2.49 2.76 6.86
C VAL A 332 2.24 2.77 8.37
N TYR A 333 1.14 3.41 8.81
CA TYR A 333 0.77 3.45 10.22
C TYR A 333 0.45 2.06 10.78
N ASN A 334 -0.30 1.24 10.02
CA ASN A 334 -0.60 -0.14 10.40
C ASN A 334 0.66 -1.00 10.51
N GLU A 335 1.60 -0.86 9.57
CA GLU A 335 2.89 -1.56 9.62
C GLU A 335 3.70 -1.17 10.86
N ILE A 336 3.75 0.13 11.21
CA ILE A 336 4.45 0.60 12.41
C ILE A 336 3.82 0.07 13.69
N ILE A 337 2.48 0.01 13.77
CA ILE A 337 1.80 -0.58 14.93
C ILE A 337 2.22 -2.04 15.10
N LEU A 338 2.21 -2.80 14.00
CA LEU A 338 2.59 -4.20 14.01
C LEU A 338 4.05 -4.36 14.43
N LEU A 339 4.99 -3.60 13.87
CA LEU A 339 6.40 -3.65 14.26
C LEU A 339 6.62 -3.27 15.73
N ASN A 340 5.92 -2.25 16.23
CA ASN A 340 6.02 -1.84 17.63
C ASN A 340 5.53 -2.91 18.60
N SER A 341 4.57 -3.74 18.20
CA SER A 341 4.09 -4.87 19.00
C SER A 341 5.14 -5.98 19.19
N ILE A 342 6.22 -5.97 18.40
CA ILE A 342 7.29 -6.98 18.40
C ILE A 342 8.34 -6.72 19.47
N LEU A 343 8.59 -5.44 19.76
CA LEU A 343 9.64 -5.01 20.69
C LEU A 343 9.53 -5.67 22.08
N PRO A 344 8.33 -5.88 22.67
CA PRO A 344 8.20 -6.62 23.91
C PRO A 344 8.65 -8.09 23.80
N TYR A 345 8.35 -8.77 22.69
CA TYR A 345 8.79 -10.15 22.47
C TYR A 345 10.31 -10.22 22.38
N LEU A 346 10.94 -9.33 21.59
CA LEU A 346 12.41 -9.22 21.49
C LEU A 346 13.07 -8.99 22.85
N LYS A 347 12.56 -8.04 23.65
CA LYS A 347 13.08 -7.74 24.99
C LYS A 347 12.99 -8.95 25.91
N ASN A 348 11.88 -9.69 25.86
CA ASN A 348 11.70 -10.92 26.64
C ASN A 348 12.66 -12.03 26.17
N SER A 349 12.83 -12.22 24.86
CA SER A 349 13.78 -13.18 24.28
C SER A 349 15.21 -12.90 24.73
N ILE A 350 15.65 -11.65 24.65
CA ILE A 350 17.00 -11.23 25.09
C ILE A 350 17.18 -11.50 26.58
N THR A 351 16.17 -11.18 27.40
CA THR A 351 16.21 -11.44 28.85
C THR A 351 16.29 -12.95 29.17
N SER A 352 15.59 -13.78 28.40
CA SER A 352 15.66 -15.25 28.54
C SER A 352 17.04 -15.79 28.15
N LEU A 353 17.61 -15.24 27.06
CA LEU A 353 18.93 -15.61 26.57
C LEU A 353 20.06 -15.25 27.53
N ASP A 354 19.97 -14.13 28.25
CA ASP A 354 20.97 -13.74 29.26
C ASP A 354 21.19 -14.86 30.29
N LYS A 355 20.10 -15.46 30.78
CA LYS A 355 20.17 -16.60 31.72
C LYS A 355 20.86 -17.80 31.10
N ARG A 356 20.48 -18.18 29.86
CA ARG A 356 21.08 -19.31 29.14
C ARG A 356 22.58 -19.11 28.90
N VAL A 357 23.01 -17.89 28.58
CA VAL A 357 24.44 -17.56 28.39
C VAL A 357 25.20 -17.67 29.71
N GLN A 358 24.62 -17.19 30.82
CA GLN A 358 25.22 -17.31 32.15
C GLN A 358 25.37 -18.77 32.60
N ASP A 359 24.35 -19.61 32.36
CA ASP A 359 24.39 -21.03 32.70
C ASP A 359 25.48 -21.79 31.93
N LEU A 360 25.75 -21.39 30.68
CA LEU A 360 26.82 -21.97 29.88
C LEU A 360 28.22 -21.54 30.34
N GLU A 361 28.41 -20.29 30.78
CA GLU A 361 29.69 -19.82 31.33
C GLU A 361 30.14 -20.62 32.57
N ALA A 362 29.20 -21.25 33.29
CA ALA A 362 29.51 -22.13 34.42
C ALA A 362 30.18 -23.46 34.00
N LEU A 363 30.17 -23.82 32.72
CA LEU A 363 30.75 -25.07 32.20
C LEU A 363 32.28 -24.96 32.07
N SER A 364 32.98 -25.23 33.16
CA SER A 364 34.45 -25.14 33.25
C SER A 364 35.23 -25.94 32.20
N HIS A 365 34.70 -27.08 31.73
CA HIS A 365 35.36 -27.97 30.78
C HIS A 365 35.28 -27.53 29.31
N MET A 366 34.36 -26.60 28.97
CA MET A 366 34.18 -26.08 27.60
C MET A 366 34.55 -24.61 27.47
N LYS A 367 35.23 -24.06 28.48
CA LYS A 367 35.56 -22.63 28.55
C LYS A 367 36.37 -22.15 27.34
N TYR A 368 37.31 -22.96 26.84
CA TYR A 368 38.09 -22.61 25.64
C TYR A 368 37.21 -22.35 24.41
N PHE A 369 36.14 -23.12 24.23
CA PHE A 369 35.22 -23.00 23.11
C PHE A 369 34.25 -21.83 23.29
N ILE A 370 33.78 -21.61 24.52
CA ILE A 370 32.93 -20.48 24.90
C ILE A 370 33.68 -19.15 24.72
N ASP A 371 34.93 -19.09 25.18
CA ASP A 371 35.79 -17.91 25.04
C ASP A 371 36.11 -17.64 23.56
N PHE A 372 36.32 -18.68 22.74
CA PHE A 372 36.55 -18.52 21.29
C PHE A 372 35.36 -17.87 20.57
N LEU A 373 34.13 -18.26 20.92
CA LEU A 373 32.90 -17.72 20.34
C LEU A 373 32.58 -16.30 20.82
N ASP A 374 33.25 -15.80 21.87
CA ASP A 374 33.01 -14.47 22.45
C ASP A 374 31.51 -14.19 22.75
N MET A 375 30.74 -15.23 23.13
CA MET A 375 29.26 -15.17 23.21
C MET A 375 28.75 -14.01 24.07
N LYS A 376 29.40 -13.73 25.20
CA LYS A 376 29.02 -12.62 26.10
C LYS A 376 29.15 -11.26 25.42
N LYS A 377 30.21 -11.07 24.64
CA LYS A 377 30.42 -9.82 23.89
C LYS A 377 29.37 -9.70 22.80
N TYR A 378 29.10 -10.79 22.08
CA TYR A 378 28.09 -10.80 21.02
C TYR A 378 26.68 -10.52 21.56
N PHE A 379 26.30 -11.18 22.66
CA PHE A 379 25.03 -10.94 23.36
C PHE A 379 24.87 -9.49 23.83
N ARG A 380 25.91 -8.87 24.41
CA ARG A 380 25.87 -7.44 24.83
C ARG A 380 25.71 -6.48 23.65
N ILE A 381 26.27 -6.80 22.49
CA ILE A 381 26.08 -6.01 21.28
C ILE A 381 24.62 -6.09 20.84
N LEU A 382 24.06 -7.29 20.85
CA LEU A 382 22.66 -7.55 20.49
C LEU A 382 21.68 -6.85 21.44
N GLU A 383 21.94 -6.86 22.74
CA GLU A 383 21.17 -6.10 23.74
C GLU A 383 21.16 -4.59 23.44
N ARG A 384 22.33 -4.01 23.11
CA ARG A 384 22.43 -2.59 22.73
C ARG A 384 21.71 -2.29 21.42
N ARG A 385 21.89 -3.13 20.39
CA ARG A 385 21.20 -3.01 19.10
C ARG A 385 19.69 -3.03 19.26
N SER A 386 19.17 -3.91 20.12
CA SER A 386 17.74 -3.95 20.43
C SER A 386 17.25 -2.67 21.12
N GLY A 387 18.05 -2.07 22.01
CA GLY A 387 17.74 -0.79 22.63
C GLY A 387 17.74 0.37 21.62
N ASP A 388 18.69 0.39 20.68
CA ASP A 388 18.75 1.39 19.62
C ASP A 388 17.54 1.29 18.67
N ILE A 389 17.11 0.07 18.35
CA ILE A 389 15.91 -0.19 17.54
C ILE A 389 14.64 0.35 18.22
N ASP A 390 14.53 0.24 19.55
CA ASP A 390 13.41 0.81 20.33
C ASP A 390 13.35 2.34 20.17
N ASN A 391 14.51 3.01 20.23
CA ASN A 391 14.61 4.45 20.00
C ASN A 391 14.24 4.84 18.56
N LEU A 392 14.70 4.06 17.57
CA LEU A 392 14.37 4.30 16.16
C LEU A 392 12.89 4.10 15.86
N MET A 393 12.24 3.11 16.49
CA MET A 393 10.80 2.90 16.36
C MET A 393 10.00 4.09 16.91
N GLN A 394 10.43 4.65 18.05
CA GLN A 394 9.82 5.87 18.59
C GLN A 394 10.00 7.06 17.63
N ALA A 395 11.20 7.23 17.05
CA ALA A 395 11.45 8.27 16.05
C ALA A 395 10.54 8.11 14.82
N LEU A 396 10.37 6.88 14.31
CA LEU A 396 9.50 6.59 13.17
C LEU A 396 8.02 6.88 13.48
N GLN A 397 7.56 6.54 14.68
CA GLN A 397 6.21 6.90 15.14
C GLN A 397 5.99 8.42 15.18
N HIS A 398 6.99 9.18 15.63
CA HIS A 398 6.94 10.63 15.62
C HIS A 398 6.94 11.20 14.20
N GLU A 399 7.73 10.62 13.29
CA GLU A 399 7.78 11.04 11.88
C GLU A 399 6.42 10.85 11.19
N VAL A 400 5.81 9.66 11.30
CA VAL A 400 4.48 9.41 10.71
C VAL A 400 3.42 10.32 11.28
N LYS A 401 3.46 10.57 12.60
CA LYS A 401 2.54 11.51 13.23
C LYS A 401 2.73 12.92 12.67
N GLY A 402 3.98 13.36 12.47
CA GLY A 402 4.28 14.64 11.83
C GLY A 402 3.73 14.74 10.41
N VAL A 403 3.92 13.70 9.60
CA VAL A 403 3.36 13.62 8.23
C VAL A 403 1.83 13.64 8.26
N GLN A 404 1.19 12.97 9.21
CA GLN A 404 -0.25 12.99 9.38
C GLN A 404 -0.79 14.37 9.78
N GLU A 405 -0.07 15.10 10.64
CA GLU A 405 -0.43 16.47 11.03
C GLU A 405 -0.32 17.43 9.83
N ILE A 406 0.73 17.29 9.01
CA ILE A 406 0.89 18.04 7.75
C ILE A 406 -0.28 17.75 6.80
N PHE A 407 -0.61 16.47 6.61
CA PHE A 407 -1.74 16.04 5.78
C PHE A 407 -3.05 16.67 6.22
N ASN A 408 -3.37 16.62 7.52
CA ASN A 408 -4.60 17.18 8.07
C ASN A 408 -4.67 18.70 7.86
N SER A 409 -3.56 19.41 8.07
CA SER A 409 -3.47 20.86 7.84
C SER A 409 -3.67 21.23 6.36
N LEU A 410 -3.04 20.49 5.45
CA LEU A 410 -3.20 20.70 4.00
C LEU A 410 -4.62 20.40 3.54
N SER A 411 -5.21 19.30 4.00
CA SER A 411 -6.60 18.92 3.71
C SER A 411 -7.58 19.99 4.20
N GLU A 412 -7.40 20.50 5.42
CA GLU A 412 -8.23 21.58 5.97
C GLU A 412 -8.09 22.88 5.16
N ARG A 413 -6.87 23.22 4.71
CA ARG A 413 -6.64 24.40 3.85
C ARG A 413 -7.36 24.27 2.51
N GLN A 414 -7.35 23.10 1.88
CA GLN A 414 -8.04 22.85 0.62
C GLN A 414 -9.57 22.93 0.79
N MET A 415 -10.10 22.33 1.86
CA MET A 415 -11.53 22.42 2.18
C MET A 415 -11.98 23.87 2.41
N ARG A 416 -11.15 24.68 3.08
CA ARG A 416 -11.40 26.12 3.24
C ARG A 416 -11.46 26.84 1.88
N LYS A 417 -10.47 26.63 1.01
CA LYS A 417 -10.43 27.24 -0.33
C LYS A 417 -11.68 26.87 -1.16
N LEU A 418 -12.09 25.60 -1.12
CA LEU A 418 -13.32 25.14 -1.79
C LEU A 418 -14.55 25.83 -1.20
N THR A 419 -14.65 25.92 0.13
CA THR A 419 -15.79 26.57 0.80
C THR A 419 -15.87 28.06 0.44
N GLU A 420 -14.73 28.76 0.44
CA GLU A 420 -14.66 30.17 0.02
C GLU A 420 -15.10 30.34 -1.43
N THR A 421 -14.58 29.53 -2.35
CA THR A 421 -14.95 29.56 -3.78
C THR A 421 -16.45 29.30 -3.98
N THR A 422 -17.02 28.34 -3.25
CA THR A 422 -18.47 28.08 -3.30
C THR A 422 -19.29 29.23 -2.72
N GLN A 423 -18.82 29.86 -1.63
CA GLN A 423 -19.50 31.01 -1.04
C GLN A 423 -19.46 32.23 -1.97
N GLU A 424 -18.33 32.49 -2.63
CA GLU A 424 -18.23 33.53 -3.66
C GLU A 424 -19.18 33.27 -4.83
N SER A 425 -19.25 32.02 -5.29
CA SER A 425 -20.19 31.61 -6.34
C SER A 425 -21.65 31.82 -5.91
N ILE A 426 -22.00 31.48 -4.66
CA ILE A 426 -23.34 31.72 -4.11
C ILE A 426 -23.65 33.22 -4.03
N ARG A 427 -22.71 34.05 -3.56
CA ARG A 427 -22.88 35.51 -3.50
C ARG A 427 -23.05 36.12 -4.89
N SER A 428 -22.30 35.63 -5.87
CA SER A 428 -22.45 36.03 -7.27
C SER A 428 -23.85 35.69 -7.79
N LEU A 429 -24.33 34.47 -7.55
CA LEU A 429 -25.69 34.04 -7.92
C LEU A 429 -26.77 34.88 -7.22
N GLU A 430 -26.58 35.21 -5.94
CA GLU A 430 -27.49 36.08 -5.19
C GLU A 430 -27.54 37.49 -5.77
N ASN A 431 -26.39 38.06 -6.14
CA ASN A 431 -26.33 39.37 -6.79
C ASN A 431 -27.01 39.37 -8.16
N ILE A 432 -26.83 38.30 -8.95
CA ILE A 432 -27.53 38.12 -10.23
C ILE A 432 -29.04 38.06 -9.99
N ALA A 433 -29.50 37.27 -9.01
CA ALA A 433 -30.91 37.16 -8.66
C ALA A 433 -31.50 38.51 -8.21
N LYS A 434 -30.83 39.23 -7.31
CA LYS A 434 -31.25 40.57 -6.88
C LYS A 434 -31.32 41.57 -8.03
N THR A 435 -30.36 41.50 -8.96
CA THR A 435 -30.34 42.38 -10.14
C THR A 435 -31.50 42.05 -11.08
N SER A 436 -31.77 40.76 -11.28
CA SER A 436 -32.94 40.29 -12.02
C SER A 436 -34.25 40.76 -11.39
N ASP A 437 -34.41 40.63 -10.07
CA ASP A 437 -35.62 41.09 -9.35
C ASP A 437 -35.81 42.61 -9.52
N ARG A 438 -34.73 43.40 -9.41
CA ARG A 438 -34.78 44.85 -9.63
C ARG A 438 -35.14 45.21 -11.07
N GLN A 439 -34.64 44.45 -12.05
CA GLN A 439 -35.02 44.62 -13.45
C GLN A 439 -36.50 44.30 -13.66
N SER A 440 -37.03 43.25 -13.03
CA SER A 440 -38.46 42.91 -13.08
C SER A 440 -39.33 44.06 -12.55
N VAL A 441 -39.02 44.59 -11.36
CA VAL A 441 -39.79 45.70 -10.77
C VAL A 441 -39.73 46.95 -11.65
N THR A 442 -38.58 47.23 -12.26
CA THR A 442 -38.44 48.39 -13.16
C THR A 442 -39.31 48.22 -14.41
N LEU A 443 -39.38 47.00 -14.95
CA LEU A 443 -40.23 46.66 -16.08
C LEU A 443 -41.73 46.84 -15.72
N ASP A 444 -42.15 46.39 -14.54
CA ASP A 444 -43.53 46.57 -14.04
C ASP A 444 -43.91 48.07 -13.94
N ILE A 445 -42.98 48.93 -13.53
CA ILE A 445 -43.22 50.38 -13.45
C ILE A 445 -43.38 50.99 -14.85
N ILE A 446 -42.51 50.61 -15.80
CA ILE A 446 -42.59 51.07 -17.19
C ILE A 446 -43.91 50.62 -17.83
N GLU A 447 -44.35 49.39 -17.53
CA GLU A 447 -45.64 48.87 -17.98
C GLU A 447 -46.81 49.74 -17.49
N LEU A 448 -46.83 50.06 -16.20
CA LEU A 448 -47.90 50.88 -15.61
C LEU A 448 -47.98 52.27 -16.26
N ILE A 449 -46.82 52.88 -16.53
CA ILE A 449 -46.72 54.19 -17.19
C ILE A 449 -47.23 54.11 -18.63
N LEU A 450 -46.81 53.10 -19.40
CA LEU A 450 -47.24 52.89 -20.78
C LEU A 450 -48.74 52.57 -20.88
N ALA A 451 -49.27 51.76 -19.96
CA ALA A 451 -50.71 51.49 -19.87
C ALA A 451 -51.50 52.78 -19.64
N GLY A 452 -50.96 53.66 -18.77
CA GLY A 452 -51.47 55.00 -18.50
C GLY A 452 -51.53 55.86 -19.76
N SER A 453 -50.39 56.04 -20.43
CA SER A 453 -50.32 56.90 -21.62
C SER A 453 -51.24 56.42 -22.74
N VAL A 454 -51.26 55.11 -23.02
CA VAL A 454 -52.14 54.54 -24.05
C VAL A 454 -53.61 54.73 -23.70
N ALA A 455 -54.01 54.54 -22.44
CA ALA A 455 -55.40 54.73 -22.02
C ALA A 455 -55.87 56.18 -22.18
N PHE A 456 -55.02 57.14 -21.80
CA PHE A 456 -55.31 58.57 -21.96
C PHE A 456 -55.35 58.99 -23.42
N ASP A 457 -54.42 58.52 -24.25
CA ASP A 457 -54.42 58.78 -25.71
C ASP A 457 -55.68 58.23 -26.38
N LEU A 458 -56.14 57.03 -25.98
CA LEU A 458 -57.37 56.42 -26.51
C LEU A 458 -58.61 57.24 -26.16
N VAL A 459 -58.71 57.71 -24.93
CA VAL A 459 -59.82 58.56 -24.48
C VAL A 459 -59.75 59.91 -25.19
N GLN A 460 -58.58 60.52 -25.32
CA GLN A 460 -58.42 61.77 -26.04
C GLN A 460 -58.83 61.61 -27.51
N THR A 461 -58.41 60.54 -28.17
CA THR A 461 -58.75 60.28 -29.59
C THR A 461 -60.26 60.07 -29.78
N ILE A 462 -60.92 59.31 -28.90
CA ILE A 462 -62.35 59.00 -29.03
C ILE A 462 -63.25 60.20 -28.68
N PHE A 463 -62.86 61.02 -27.70
CA PHE A 463 -63.74 62.06 -27.14
C PHE A 463 -63.40 63.49 -27.58
N MET A 464 -62.17 63.78 -28.03
CA MET A 464 -61.76 65.13 -28.46
C MET A 464 -61.63 65.31 -29.98
N GLU A 465 -61.80 64.27 -30.81
CA GLU A 465 -61.99 64.46 -32.25
C GLU A 465 -63.38 65.05 -32.57
N PRO A 466 -63.56 65.73 -33.72
CA PRO A 466 -64.84 66.37 -34.09
C PRO A 466 -66.04 65.41 -34.11
N ALA A 467 -65.80 64.11 -34.32
CA ALA A 467 -66.82 63.07 -34.23
C ALA A 467 -67.18 62.68 -32.78
N GLY A 468 -66.24 62.82 -31.85
CA GLY A 468 -66.40 62.55 -30.42
C GLY A 468 -67.13 63.64 -29.65
N GLU A 469 -66.96 64.92 -30.04
CA GLU A 469 -67.69 66.07 -29.46
C GLU A 469 -69.22 65.92 -29.57
N ALA A 470 -69.71 65.34 -30.67
CA ALA A 470 -71.13 65.05 -30.86
C ALA A 470 -71.64 63.97 -29.90
N ILE A 471 -70.82 62.95 -29.61
CA ILE A 471 -71.13 61.84 -28.70
C ILE A 471 -71.09 62.32 -27.24
N GLY A 472 -70.09 63.12 -26.88
CA GLY A 472 -69.94 63.68 -25.53
C GLY A 472 -71.07 64.65 -25.16
N ASN A 473 -71.46 65.54 -26.08
CA ASN A 473 -72.58 66.47 -25.86
C ASN A 473 -73.94 65.77 -25.79
N ALA A 474 -74.14 64.67 -26.53
CA ALA A 474 -75.37 63.88 -26.49
C ALA A 474 -75.52 63.09 -25.17
N PHE A 475 -74.42 62.59 -24.60
CA PHE A 475 -74.45 61.74 -23.40
C PHE A 475 -74.58 62.52 -22.08
N PHE A 476 -74.00 63.73 -22.00
CA PHE A 476 -73.89 64.47 -20.73
C PHE A 476 -74.78 65.72 -20.62
N MET A 477 -75.74 65.88 -21.54
CA MET A 477 -76.83 66.88 -21.46
C MET A 477 -76.35 68.29 -21.06
N GLY A 478 -75.23 68.75 -21.62
CA GLY A 478 -74.73 70.13 -21.46
C GLY A 478 -74.10 70.49 -20.11
N ASN A 479 -73.96 69.57 -19.15
CA ASN A 479 -73.28 69.86 -17.89
C ASN A 479 -71.77 69.56 -17.97
N TYR A 480 -70.99 70.58 -18.35
CA TYR A 480 -69.53 70.48 -18.58
C TYR A 480 -68.75 69.85 -17.41
N LEU A 481 -69.12 70.17 -16.16
CA LEU A 481 -68.42 69.67 -14.97
C LEU A 481 -68.68 68.18 -14.74
N ALA A 482 -69.94 67.75 -14.90
CA ALA A 482 -70.33 66.35 -14.75
C ALA A 482 -69.82 65.49 -15.92
N GLY A 483 -69.82 66.04 -17.15
CA GLY A 483 -69.27 65.36 -18.33
C GLY A 483 -67.77 65.11 -18.23
N ASN A 484 -67.00 66.11 -17.80
CA ASN A 484 -65.54 65.96 -17.63
C ASN A 484 -65.19 64.96 -16.52
N LEU A 485 -65.94 64.95 -15.41
CA LEU A 485 -65.75 63.96 -14.34
C LEU A 485 -66.12 62.54 -14.80
N ALA A 486 -67.15 62.39 -15.63
CA ALA A 486 -67.56 61.10 -16.16
C ALA A 486 -66.59 60.55 -17.22
N ILE A 487 -66.04 61.42 -18.09
CA ILE A 487 -64.99 61.05 -19.04
C ILE A 487 -63.72 60.63 -18.29
N PHE A 488 -63.37 61.34 -17.22
CA PHE A 488 -62.25 60.96 -16.35
C PHE A 488 -62.48 59.60 -15.66
N ALA A 489 -63.68 59.35 -15.14
CA ALA A 489 -64.02 58.05 -14.55
C ALA A 489 -63.96 56.92 -15.59
N MET A 490 -64.41 57.18 -16.82
CA MET A 490 -64.32 56.24 -17.93
C MET A 490 -62.88 55.97 -18.35
N ALA A 491 -62.02 57.01 -18.37
CA ALA A 491 -60.59 56.87 -18.57
C ALA A 491 -59.94 56.00 -17.49
N GLY A 492 -60.34 56.15 -16.23
CA GLY A 492 -59.90 55.30 -15.13
C GLY A 492 -60.28 53.82 -15.34
N VAL A 493 -61.50 53.54 -15.80
CA VAL A 493 -61.94 52.16 -16.09
C VAL A 493 -61.19 51.56 -17.29
N ILE A 494 -61.00 52.34 -18.35
CA ILE A 494 -60.24 51.92 -19.54
C ILE A 494 -58.77 51.66 -19.16
N TRP A 495 -58.17 52.53 -18.35
CA TRP A 495 -56.82 52.35 -17.83
C TRP A 495 -56.67 51.07 -17.02
N ILE A 496 -57.58 50.80 -16.08
CA ILE A 496 -57.56 49.55 -15.29
C ILE A 496 -57.68 48.33 -16.22
N GLY A 497 -58.53 48.41 -17.25
CA GLY A 497 -58.69 47.34 -18.24
C GLY A 497 -57.43 47.09 -19.08
N ILE A 498 -56.78 48.16 -19.57
CA ILE A 498 -55.54 48.10 -20.36
C ILE A 498 -54.38 47.62 -19.48
N ALA A 499 -54.24 48.14 -18.26
CA ALA A 499 -53.22 47.72 -17.31
C ALA A 499 -53.38 46.23 -16.95
N TYR A 500 -54.61 45.76 -16.68
CA TYR A 500 -54.87 44.34 -16.44
C TYR A 500 -54.58 43.46 -17.67
N GLY A 501 -54.93 43.95 -18.87
CA GLY A 501 -54.67 43.28 -20.13
C GLY A 501 -53.17 43.14 -20.43
N LEU A 502 -52.41 44.23 -20.26
CA LEU A 502 -50.95 44.25 -20.39
C LEU A 502 -50.31 43.34 -19.34
N PHE A 503 -50.75 43.38 -18.09
CA PHE A 503 -50.16 42.57 -17.01
C PHE A 503 -50.38 41.08 -17.28
N LYS A 504 -51.58 40.72 -17.73
CA LYS A 504 -51.89 39.34 -18.10
C LYS A 504 -51.15 38.89 -19.36
N PHE A 505 -50.98 39.78 -20.33
CA PHE A 505 -50.24 39.52 -21.57
C PHE A 505 -48.74 39.36 -21.31
N LEU A 506 -48.17 40.22 -20.47
CA LEU A 506 -46.77 40.16 -20.05
C LEU A 506 -46.51 38.94 -19.18
N LYS A 507 -47.40 38.57 -18.26
CA LYS A 507 -47.30 37.29 -17.53
C LYS A 507 -47.40 36.07 -18.44
N LEU A 508 -48.19 36.17 -19.52
CA LEU A 508 -48.23 35.18 -20.60
C LEU A 508 -46.94 35.16 -21.42
N LEU A 509 -46.31 36.31 -21.63
CA LEU A 509 -45.00 36.44 -22.26
C LEU A 509 -43.88 36.00 -21.32
N GLU A 510 -43.96 36.22 -20.02
CA GLU A 510 -43.02 35.80 -18.98
C GLU A 510 -43.01 34.27 -18.88
N GLY A 511 -44.20 33.64 -18.93
CA GLY A 511 -44.33 32.20 -19.14
C GLY A 511 -43.78 31.70 -20.49
N ARG A 512 -43.50 32.61 -21.44
CA ARG A 512 -42.84 32.35 -22.73
C ARG A 512 -41.40 32.91 -22.80
N MET A 513 -40.91 33.62 -21.79
CA MET A 513 -39.62 34.30 -21.80
C MET A 513 -38.55 33.39 -21.22
N THR A 514 -37.57 33.14 -22.08
CA THR A 514 -36.21 32.67 -21.81
C THR A 514 -36.07 31.54 -20.80
N LYS A 515 -36.37 30.33 -21.26
CA LYS A 515 -35.58 29.17 -20.80
C LYS A 515 -34.13 29.46 -21.15
N PHE A 516 -33.25 29.54 -20.15
CA PHE A 516 -31.81 29.56 -20.37
C PHE A 516 -31.31 28.13 -20.25
N LEU A 517 -30.57 27.68 -21.26
CA LEU A 517 -29.80 26.44 -21.16
C LEU A 517 -28.35 26.83 -20.92
N ARG A 518 -27.89 26.66 -19.68
CA ARG A 518 -26.48 26.80 -19.32
C ARG A 518 -25.84 25.42 -19.39
N VAL A 519 -24.85 25.27 -20.27
CA VAL A 519 -24.05 24.05 -20.39
C VAL A 519 -22.66 24.38 -19.86
N ASN A 520 -22.26 23.69 -18.79
CA ASN A 520 -20.93 23.84 -18.19
C ASN A 520 -20.09 22.61 -18.54
N MET A 521 -18.99 22.80 -19.28
CA MET A 521 -18.11 21.72 -19.73
C MET A 521 -16.76 21.85 -19.04
N LYS A 522 -16.56 21.05 -17.99
CA LYS A 522 -15.25 20.91 -17.34
C LYS A 522 -14.37 20.02 -18.22
N ILE A 523 -13.33 20.60 -18.80
CA ILE A 523 -12.40 19.89 -19.68
C ILE A 523 -11.19 19.43 -18.85
N ASN A 524 -10.68 20.26 -17.93
CA ASN A 524 -9.56 19.94 -17.03
C ASN A 524 -8.41 19.21 -17.74
N GLY A 525 -8.02 19.73 -18.90
CA GLY A 525 -7.07 19.09 -19.81
C GLY A 525 -5.90 20.01 -20.17
N ASN A 526 -4.78 19.40 -20.56
CA ASN A 526 -3.65 20.14 -21.09
C ASN A 526 -4.02 20.73 -22.45
N CYS A 527 -3.75 22.03 -22.65
CA CYS A 527 -4.11 22.73 -23.88
C CYS A 527 -2.89 23.27 -24.63
N ASN A 528 -2.96 23.27 -25.95
CA ASN A 528 -1.95 23.94 -26.78
C ASN A 528 -2.30 25.44 -26.88
N ILE A 529 -1.57 26.27 -26.13
CA ILE A 529 -1.81 27.73 -26.06
C ILE A 529 -1.69 28.41 -27.44
N GLU A 530 -0.75 28.00 -28.29
CA GLU A 530 -0.54 28.67 -29.59
C GLU A 530 -1.74 28.46 -30.52
N ASN A 531 -2.27 27.24 -30.55
CA ASN A 531 -3.48 26.91 -31.30
C ASN A 531 -4.73 27.52 -30.67
N LEU A 532 -4.79 27.59 -29.34
CA LEU A 532 -5.88 28.23 -28.61
C LEU A 532 -5.93 29.73 -28.90
N ILE A 533 -4.79 30.43 -28.91
CA ILE A 533 -4.70 31.84 -29.27
C ILE A 533 -5.12 32.04 -30.72
N GLY A 534 -4.64 31.21 -31.66
CA GLY A 534 -5.07 31.26 -33.06
C GLY A 534 -6.57 31.01 -33.26
N TYR A 535 -7.17 30.14 -32.44
CA TYR A 535 -8.62 29.93 -32.40
C TYR A 535 -9.36 31.17 -31.89
N LEU A 536 -8.86 31.78 -30.81
CA LEU A 536 -9.45 32.97 -30.19
C LEU A 536 -9.34 34.23 -31.07
N GLU A 537 -8.28 34.36 -31.88
CA GLU A 537 -8.12 35.45 -32.86
C GLU A 537 -9.21 35.45 -33.94
N SER A 538 -9.84 34.31 -34.21
CA SER A 538 -10.96 34.19 -35.15
C SER A 538 -12.31 34.65 -34.58
N LYS A 539 -12.37 34.99 -33.28
CA LYS A 539 -13.59 35.31 -32.55
C LYS A 539 -13.62 36.78 -32.12
N ASP A 540 -14.82 37.37 -32.08
CA ASP A 540 -15.04 38.76 -31.65
C ASP A 540 -15.23 38.80 -30.12
N ILE A 541 -14.13 38.96 -29.38
CA ILE A 541 -14.11 38.85 -27.92
C ILE A 541 -14.62 40.15 -27.28
N GLU A 542 -15.64 40.03 -26.42
CA GLU A 542 -16.29 41.18 -25.79
C GLU A 542 -15.69 41.55 -24.42
N VAL A 543 -15.28 40.54 -23.62
CA VAL A 543 -14.75 40.75 -22.27
C VAL A 543 -13.52 39.89 -22.03
N VAL A 544 -12.46 40.51 -21.52
CA VAL A 544 -11.21 39.86 -21.10
C VAL A 544 -10.94 40.23 -19.64
N GLU A 545 -11.11 39.27 -18.73
CA GLU A 545 -10.65 39.41 -17.35
C GLU A 545 -9.41 38.55 -17.14
N THR A 546 -8.33 39.13 -16.61
CA THR A 546 -7.10 38.42 -16.27
C THR A 546 -6.87 38.48 -14.77
N LYS A 547 -6.72 37.32 -14.14
CA LYS A 547 -6.32 37.19 -12.74
C LYS A 547 -4.93 36.55 -12.68
N GLU A 548 -3.94 37.33 -12.30
CA GLU A 548 -2.57 36.84 -12.10
C GLU A 548 -2.31 36.54 -10.62
N ASP A 549 -1.88 35.30 -10.35
CA ASP A 549 -1.29 34.89 -9.09
C ASP A 549 0.19 34.49 -9.32
N VAL A 550 0.93 34.26 -8.22
CA VAL A 550 2.36 33.91 -8.28
C VAL A 550 2.63 32.65 -9.13
N SER A 551 1.71 31.68 -9.13
CA SER A 551 1.86 30.39 -9.83
C SER A 551 0.93 30.17 -11.03
N THR A 552 -0.12 30.97 -11.22
CA THR A 552 -1.16 30.78 -12.25
C THR A 552 -1.49 32.10 -12.94
N SER A 553 -1.89 32.04 -14.22
CA SER A 553 -2.40 33.21 -14.96
C SER A 553 -3.73 32.83 -15.61
N LEU A 554 -4.83 33.05 -14.87
CA LEU A 554 -6.17 32.68 -15.32
C LEU A 554 -6.75 33.79 -16.19
N ARG A 555 -7.11 33.45 -17.43
CA ARG A 555 -7.83 34.33 -18.35
C ARG A 555 -9.26 33.84 -18.52
N ASN A 556 -10.20 34.74 -18.27
CA ASN A 556 -11.62 34.57 -18.60
C ASN A 556 -11.93 35.38 -19.85
N LEU A 557 -12.41 34.71 -20.89
CA LEU A 557 -12.81 35.33 -22.15
C LEU A 557 -14.30 35.10 -22.39
N GLU A 558 -15.01 36.14 -22.79
CA GLU A 558 -16.44 36.06 -23.17
C GLU A 558 -16.63 36.58 -24.61
N TRP A 559 -17.39 35.85 -25.43
CA TRP A 559 -17.78 36.26 -26.78
C TRP A 559 -19.16 35.75 -27.16
N GLU A 560 -19.83 36.44 -28.07
CA GLU A 560 -21.11 36.01 -28.64
C GLU A 560 -20.92 35.41 -30.03
N GLU A 561 -21.66 34.34 -30.34
CA GLU A 561 -21.63 33.72 -31.67
C GLU A 561 -23.04 33.40 -32.18
N SER A 562 -23.29 33.81 -33.42
CA SER A 562 -24.59 33.66 -34.11
C SER A 562 -24.38 33.02 -35.48
N GLY A 563 -25.12 31.95 -35.80
CA GLY A 563 -24.96 31.28 -37.10
C GLY A 563 -25.98 30.21 -37.45
N ALA A 564 -26.02 29.81 -38.72
CA ALA A 564 -26.89 28.73 -39.23
C ALA A 564 -26.63 27.38 -38.53
N ARG A 565 -25.39 27.15 -38.10
CA ARG A 565 -24.94 25.98 -37.29
C ARG A 565 -25.66 25.86 -35.95
N TRP A 566 -26.07 27.00 -35.39
CA TRP A 566 -26.78 27.13 -34.14
C TRP A 566 -28.30 27.31 -34.34
N GLY A 567 -28.82 26.97 -35.52
CA GLY A 567 -30.27 26.89 -35.77
C GLY A 567 -31.02 28.18 -35.47
N SER A 568 -30.43 29.34 -35.80
CA SER A 568 -30.92 30.72 -35.55
C SER A 568 -30.88 31.21 -34.10
N ASN A 569 -30.20 30.49 -33.19
CA ASN A 569 -29.96 30.95 -31.82
C ASN A 569 -28.62 31.70 -31.70
N THR A 570 -28.57 32.66 -30.78
CA THR A 570 -27.35 33.33 -30.33
C THR A 570 -26.83 32.60 -29.09
N LEU A 571 -25.52 32.33 -29.03
CA LEU A 571 -24.87 31.66 -27.92
C LEU A 571 -23.79 32.55 -27.33
N ASN A 572 -23.73 32.62 -26.01
CA ASN A 572 -22.70 33.34 -25.28
C ASN A 572 -21.72 32.32 -24.72
N PHE A 573 -20.46 32.44 -25.12
CA PHE A 573 -19.39 31.55 -24.71
C PHE A 573 -18.54 32.24 -23.66
N LYS A 574 -18.16 31.48 -22.63
CA LYS A 574 -17.20 31.89 -21.62
C LYS A 574 -16.14 30.81 -21.46
N LEU A 575 -14.89 31.14 -21.74
CA LEU A 575 -13.75 30.22 -21.69
C LEU A 575 -12.78 30.65 -20.60
N ILE A 576 -12.35 29.68 -19.79
CA ILE A 576 -11.41 29.86 -18.67
C ILE A 576 -10.19 28.98 -18.92
N TYR A 577 -9.01 29.58 -19.04
CA TYR A 577 -7.75 28.86 -19.23
C TYR A 577 -6.58 29.51 -18.46
N ASP A 578 -5.59 28.69 -18.10
CA ASP A 578 -4.35 29.10 -17.47
C ASP A 578 -3.23 29.20 -18.51
N GLU A 579 -2.73 30.42 -18.71
CA GLU A 579 -1.67 30.72 -19.67
C GLU A 579 -0.28 30.24 -19.20
N LYS A 580 -0.02 30.15 -17.89
CA LYS A 580 1.30 29.72 -17.38
C LYS A 580 1.45 28.20 -17.41
N ASN A 581 0.38 27.49 -17.05
CA ASN A 581 0.41 26.03 -16.91
C ASN A 581 -0.10 25.27 -18.15
N LYS A 582 -0.45 25.97 -19.23
CA LYS A 582 -0.97 25.36 -20.48
C LYS A 582 -2.17 24.46 -20.22
N PHE A 583 -3.15 24.98 -19.48
CA PHE A 583 -4.26 24.17 -18.96
C PHE A 583 -5.61 24.83 -19.26
N LEU A 584 -6.56 24.07 -19.81
CA LEU A 584 -7.92 24.52 -20.10
C LEU A 584 -8.87 23.98 -19.01
N GLU A 585 -9.40 24.87 -18.18
CA GLU A 585 -10.24 24.48 -17.05
C GLU A 585 -11.67 24.19 -17.50
N ASN A 586 -12.31 25.19 -18.11
CA ASN A 586 -13.76 25.16 -18.28
C ASN A 586 -14.24 26.00 -19.48
N VAL A 587 -15.25 25.47 -20.17
CA VAL A 587 -16.00 26.19 -21.20
C VAL A 587 -17.47 26.21 -20.82
N LEU A 588 -17.99 27.41 -20.60
CA LEU A 588 -19.38 27.65 -20.25
C LEU A 588 -20.10 28.25 -21.44
N VAL A 589 -21.23 27.65 -21.81
CA VAL A 589 -22.05 28.08 -22.95
C VAL A 589 -23.45 28.39 -22.47
N GLU A 590 -23.91 29.61 -22.74
CA GLU A 590 -25.26 30.05 -22.41
C GLU A 590 -26.08 30.20 -23.70
N VAL A 591 -27.20 29.50 -23.76
CA VAL A 591 -28.14 29.59 -24.89
C VAL A 591 -29.39 30.33 -24.45
N ILE A 592 -29.64 31.45 -25.11
CA ILE A 592 -30.85 32.25 -24.92
C ILE A 592 -31.94 31.62 -25.81
N ASN A 593 -32.98 31.06 -25.18
CA ASN A 593 -34.19 30.54 -25.86
C ASN A 593 -33.97 29.24 -26.70
N PRO A 594 -33.68 28.08 -26.06
CA PRO A 594 -33.40 26.81 -26.73
C PRO A 594 -34.67 26.20 -27.34
N LYS A 595 -35.04 26.62 -28.54
CA LYS A 595 -36.20 26.05 -29.25
C LYS A 595 -35.88 24.72 -29.97
N LYS A 596 -34.62 24.46 -30.32
CA LYS A 596 -34.22 23.33 -31.21
C LYS A 596 -32.84 22.70 -30.94
N ILE A 597 -32.12 23.10 -29.90
CA ILE A 597 -30.76 22.60 -29.62
C ILE A 597 -30.77 21.77 -28.33
N SER A 598 -30.25 20.55 -28.40
CA SER A 598 -30.01 19.68 -27.24
C SER A 598 -28.64 19.96 -26.62
N ARG A 599 -28.50 19.70 -25.32
CA ARG A 599 -27.23 19.78 -24.58
C ARG A 599 -26.09 19.02 -25.30
N ASN A 600 -26.36 17.78 -25.69
CA ASN A 600 -25.34 16.90 -26.29
C ASN A 600 -24.81 17.46 -27.61
N LYS A 601 -25.68 18.07 -28.42
CA LYS A 601 -25.26 18.68 -29.69
C LYS A 601 -24.35 19.89 -29.50
N ILE A 602 -24.49 20.64 -28.41
CA ILE A 602 -23.58 21.74 -28.08
C ILE A 602 -22.22 21.19 -27.66
N ILE A 603 -22.22 20.18 -26.79
CA ILE A 603 -20.99 19.53 -26.32
C ILE A 603 -20.22 18.91 -27.48
N GLU A 604 -20.89 18.14 -28.34
CA GLU A 604 -20.28 17.51 -29.52
C GLU A 604 -19.65 18.54 -30.45
N VAL A 605 -20.36 19.62 -30.81
CA VAL A 605 -19.84 20.62 -31.75
C VAL A 605 -18.66 21.39 -31.16
N VAL A 606 -18.72 21.77 -29.88
CA VAL A 606 -17.63 22.51 -29.23
C VAL A 606 -16.39 21.63 -29.02
N MET A 607 -16.58 20.39 -28.58
CA MET A 607 -15.46 19.45 -28.40
C MET A 607 -14.85 19.05 -29.74
N GLN A 608 -15.65 18.88 -30.78
CA GLN A 608 -15.16 18.58 -32.12
C GLN A 608 -14.33 19.74 -32.68
N GLU A 609 -14.73 21.00 -32.47
CA GLU A 609 -13.92 22.17 -32.86
C GLU A 609 -12.59 22.25 -32.10
N LEU A 610 -12.59 22.00 -30.78
CA LEU A 610 -11.37 22.03 -29.97
C LEU A 610 -10.40 20.90 -30.34
N VAL A 611 -10.91 19.75 -30.79
CA VAL A 611 -10.11 18.61 -31.22
C VAL A 611 -9.62 18.76 -32.66
N ASP A 612 -10.46 19.25 -33.57
CA ASP A 612 -10.08 19.45 -34.99
C ASP A 612 -9.00 20.53 -35.14
N LEU A 613 -8.93 21.48 -34.20
CA LEU A 613 -7.89 22.51 -34.13
C LEU A 613 -6.68 22.12 -33.26
N ASP A 614 -6.64 20.88 -32.76
CA ASP A 614 -5.56 20.35 -31.91
C ASP A 614 -5.29 21.24 -30.67
N VAL A 615 -6.36 21.77 -30.08
CA VAL A 615 -6.31 22.54 -28.83
C VAL A 615 -6.34 21.59 -27.63
N VAL A 616 -7.08 20.48 -27.75
CA VAL A 616 -7.20 19.41 -26.74
C VAL A 616 -6.94 18.05 -27.41
N PRO A 617 -6.12 17.16 -26.82
CA PRO A 617 -5.81 15.85 -27.41
C PRO A 617 -7.05 14.94 -27.49
N LYS A 618 -7.20 14.21 -28.62
CA LYS A 618 -8.35 13.32 -28.93
C LYS A 618 -8.80 12.36 -27.82
N ARG A 619 -7.89 11.99 -26.92
CA ARG A 619 -8.12 11.01 -25.85
C ARG A 619 -9.12 11.48 -24.79
N GLU A 620 -9.28 12.80 -24.61
CA GLU A 620 -10.22 13.38 -23.63
C GLU A 620 -11.66 13.50 -24.15
N MET A 621 -11.90 13.27 -25.47
CA MET A 621 -13.25 13.35 -26.05
C MET A 621 -14.12 12.14 -25.69
N ASP A 622 -13.50 10.95 -25.55
CA ASP A 622 -14.21 9.70 -25.28
C ASP A 622 -14.66 9.57 -23.79
N GLU A 623 -13.97 10.25 -22.85
CA GLU A 623 -14.29 10.19 -21.40
C GLU A 623 -15.47 11.10 -20.99
N LEU A 624 -15.93 12.01 -21.86
CA LEU A 624 -16.97 13.01 -21.56
C LEU A 624 -18.31 12.76 -22.28
N ILE A 625 -18.33 11.87 -23.26
CA ILE A 625 -19.53 11.53 -24.07
C ILE A 625 -20.31 10.34 -23.47
N ASP A 626 -19.69 9.54 -22.60
CA ASP A 626 -20.35 8.56 -21.70
C ASP A 626 -20.88 9.23 -20.42
#